data_AF-R4UDG3-F1
#
_entry.id   AF-R4UDG3-F1
#
_cell.length_a   1.000
_cell.length_b   1.000
_cell.length_c   1.000
_cell.angle_alpha   90.00
_cell.angle_beta   90.00
_cell.angle_gamma   90.00
#
_symmetry.space_group_name_H-M   'P 1'
#
loop_
_entity.id
_entity.type
_entity.pdbx_description
1 polymer ?
#
loop_
_entity_poly.entity_id
_entity_poly.type
_entity_poly.pdbx_seq_one_letter_code
_entity_poly.pdbx_strand_id
1 'polypeptide(L)'
;MRRKKYRLNYKVKRMFKFKGAVEATQLAQNFVRYMTNPFIDQTLKNELIDHENEIYMSDIISDEGSKYTIAISTQLDYQEDAERVKELVQDYVDNDLDFIWYTIRDKIDIQENQFFESIGLVQNDNLIGMIMDVKKLKKQQKNVDDQTIKFRRVNNKKRLNDFSNILKAAMGPKSWDYLFYKTLLKLNKDDDVAEIDLLYKNDQPAVTGNIYFEKDLVIIDDIATHPDFRHQGLAKKMINHLLHRAVSHGYDLVGLIATPQGYNLYRKMGFRPIKLYLTEYVTKTSKSNLEQIATKISKGKLKKLQVVKKDSLLAMVNNIVCEKCQEKIEDPQYITTLTNLPNFSINNYHKKCYHFSAKERWVVISEQ
;
A
#
# COMPACT_ATOMS: atom_id res chain seq x y z
N MET A 1 8.12 24.75 -27.02
CA MET A 1 9.20 24.45 -26.06
C MET A 1 9.15 22.95 -25.75
N ARG A 2 10.20 22.17 -26.06
CA ARG A 2 10.21 20.71 -25.82
C ARG A 2 10.31 20.45 -24.31
N ARG A 3 9.22 19.95 -23.72
CA ARG A 3 9.05 19.61 -22.29
C ARG A 3 10.18 18.69 -21.80
N LYS A 4 10.88 19.06 -20.72
CA LYS A 4 11.89 18.19 -20.09
C LYS A 4 11.15 17.22 -19.17
N LYS A 5 10.54 16.18 -19.74
CA LYS A 5 9.96 15.08 -18.95
C LYS A 5 11.04 14.52 -18.01
N TYR A 6 10.77 14.47 -16.71
CA TYR A 6 11.59 13.73 -15.77
C TYR A 6 11.72 12.27 -16.25
N ARG A 7 12.95 11.76 -16.31
CA ARG A 7 13.23 10.40 -16.80
C ARG A 7 13.89 9.61 -15.69
N LEU A 8 13.31 8.42 -15.42
CA LEU A 8 13.97 7.40 -14.62
C LEU A 8 15.40 7.17 -15.15
N ASN A 9 16.35 6.95 -14.23
CA ASN A 9 17.73 6.58 -14.58
C ASN A 9 17.70 5.46 -15.63
N TYR A 10 18.40 5.65 -16.75
CA TYR A 10 18.34 4.73 -17.89
C TYR A 10 18.70 3.29 -17.51
N LYS A 11 19.64 3.13 -16.56
CA LYS A 11 20.06 1.81 -16.09
C LYS A 11 18.94 1.12 -15.31
N VAL A 12 18.32 1.82 -14.36
CA VAL A 12 17.14 1.35 -13.61
C VAL A 12 16.00 1.02 -14.57
N LYS A 13 15.76 1.88 -15.56
CA LYS A 13 14.76 1.65 -16.61
C LYS A 13 15.01 0.34 -17.38
N ARG A 14 16.28 -0.03 -17.61
CA ARG A 14 16.63 -1.25 -18.34
C ARG A 14 16.30 -2.52 -17.55
N MET A 15 16.50 -2.49 -16.23
CA MET A 15 16.23 -3.62 -15.32
C MET A 15 14.74 -3.99 -15.34
N PHE A 16 13.86 -2.99 -15.19
CA PHE A 16 12.41 -3.22 -15.11
C PHE A 16 11.73 -3.26 -16.49
N LYS A 17 12.30 -4.00 -17.44
CA LYS A 17 11.77 -4.13 -18.81
C LYS A 17 11.32 -5.56 -19.09
N PHE A 18 10.03 -5.71 -19.40
CA PHE A 18 9.42 -7.00 -19.73
C PHE A 18 9.32 -7.18 -21.24
N LYS A 19 10.01 -8.18 -21.79
CA LYS A 19 10.07 -8.44 -23.24
C LYS A 19 8.67 -8.72 -23.79
N GLY A 20 8.23 -7.92 -24.77
CA GLY A 20 6.92 -8.06 -25.41
C GLY A 20 5.71 -7.60 -24.57
N ALA A 21 5.94 -7.05 -23.36
CA ALA A 21 4.87 -6.59 -22.48
C ALA A 21 5.05 -5.09 -22.17
N VAL A 22 4.58 -4.23 -23.09
CA VAL A 22 4.78 -2.77 -23.03
C VAL A 22 4.04 -2.18 -21.82
N GLU A 23 2.81 -2.60 -21.57
CA GLU A 23 2.01 -2.11 -20.45
C GLU A 23 2.62 -2.50 -19.10
N ALA A 24 3.08 -3.74 -18.97
CA ALA A 24 3.76 -4.21 -17.76
C ALA A 24 5.05 -3.43 -17.50
N THR A 25 5.84 -3.20 -18.57
CA THR A 25 7.07 -2.39 -18.51
C THR A 25 6.77 -0.96 -18.04
N GLN A 26 5.74 -0.32 -18.60
CA GLN A 26 5.40 1.07 -18.24
C GLN A 26 4.92 1.16 -16.78
N LEU A 27 4.07 0.24 -16.34
CA LEU A 27 3.60 0.19 -14.95
C LEU A 27 4.75 -0.09 -13.97
N ALA A 28 5.61 -1.06 -14.24
CA ALA A 28 6.76 -1.36 -13.40
C ALA A 28 7.72 -0.18 -13.28
N GLN A 29 8.08 0.45 -14.41
CA GLN A 29 8.99 1.61 -14.42
C GLN A 29 8.37 2.84 -13.75
N ASN A 30 7.06 3.00 -13.83
CA ASN A 30 6.35 4.07 -13.12
C ASN A 30 6.36 3.80 -11.62
N PHE A 31 6.01 2.59 -11.19
CA PHE A 31 6.06 2.17 -9.78
C PHE A 31 7.45 2.42 -9.19
N VAL A 32 8.50 1.90 -9.83
CA VAL A 32 9.89 2.10 -9.38
C VAL A 32 10.21 3.58 -9.27
N ARG A 33 9.86 4.37 -10.28
CA ARG A 33 10.14 5.81 -10.30
C ARG A 33 9.50 6.53 -9.13
N TYR A 34 8.23 6.26 -8.82
CA TYR A 34 7.49 7.02 -7.81
C TYR A 34 7.69 6.50 -6.39
N MET A 35 7.90 5.19 -6.22
CA MET A 35 8.20 4.61 -4.91
C MET A 35 9.54 5.08 -4.36
N THR A 36 10.55 5.27 -5.20
CA THR A 36 11.90 5.67 -4.73
C THR A 36 12.10 7.18 -4.65
N ASN A 37 11.01 7.94 -4.49
CA ASN A 37 10.97 9.41 -4.42
C ASN A 37 11.97 10.10 -5.37
N PRO A 38 11.62 10.25 -6.65
CA PRO A 38 12.54 10.67 -7.71
C PRO A 38 12.94 12.16 -7.63
N PHE A 39 12.39 12.89 -6.66
CA PHE A 39 12.40 14.34 -6.63
C PHE A 39 13.13 14.94 -5.42
N ILE A 40 13.68 14.11 -4.54
CA ILE A 40 14.61 14.55 -3.50
C ILE A 40 15.96 14.92 -4.13
N ASP A 41 16.63 15.92 -3.55
CA ASP A 41 17.98 16.32 -3.91
C ASP A 41 18.92 15.10 -3.89
N GLN A 42 19.56 14.81 -5.03
CA GLN A 42 20.49 13.67 -5.17
C GLN A 42 21.63 13.70 -4.15
N THR A 43 21.95 14.88 -3.60
CA THR A 43 22.99 15.04 -2.57
C THR A 43 22.59 14.47 -1.20
N LEU A 44 21.30 14.19 -0.97
CA LEU A 44 20.76 13.70 0.31
C LEU A 44 20.42 12.21 0.30
N LYS A 45 20.73 11.50 -0.80
CA LYS A 45 20.25 10.14 -1.04
C LYS A 45 21.40 9.17 -1.22
N ASN A 46 21.40 8.11 -0.41
CA ASN A 46 22.19 6.93 -0.72
C ASN A 46 21.40 6.08 -1.72
N GLU A 47 21.92 5.95 -2.93
CA GLU A 47 21.38 5.06 -3.95
C GLU A 47 22.37 3.92 -4.21
N LEU A 48 21.83 2.71 -4.30
CA LEU A 48 22.55 1.55 -4.78
C LEU A 48 21.84 1.03 -6.03
N ILE A 49 22.60 0.84 -7.11
CA ILE A 49 22.12 0.16 -8.31
C ILE A 49 23.02 -1.06 -8.54
N ASP A 50 22.51 -2.22 -8.16
CA ASP A 50 23.15 -3.51 -8.35
C ASP A 50 22.70 -4.10 -9.70
N HIS A 51 23.57 -4.03 -10.70
CA HIS A 51 23.24 -4.49 -12.05
C HIS A 51 23.30 -6.00 -12.21
N GLU A 52 24.13 -6.66 -11.42
CA GLU A 52 24.35 -8.09 -11.50
C GLU A 52 23.12 -8.83 -10.95
N ASN A 53 22.61 -8.36 -9.82
CA ASN A 53 21.46 -8.95 -9.12
C ASN A 53 20.12 -8.26 -9.49
N GLU A 54 20.16 -7.28 -10.39
CA GLU A 54 19.01 -6.43 -10.77
C GLU A 54 18.26 -5.81 -9.58
N ILE A 55 19.00 -5.25 -8.61
CA ILE A 55 18.45 -4.57 -7.42
C ILE A 55 18.64 -3.05 -7.53
N TYR A 56 17.60 -2.29 -7.24
CA TYR A 56 17.68 -0.85 -7.01
C TYR A 56 17.23 -0.53 -5.59
N MET A 57 18.11 0.10 -4.82
CA MET A 57 17.87 0.44 -3.42
C MET A 57 18.10 1.93 -3.18
N SER A 58 17.31 2.48 -2.27
CA SER A 58 17.19 3.91 -2.08
C SER A 58 16.70 4.23 -0.67
N ASP A 59 17.44 5.09 0.03
CA ASP A 59 16.97 5.68 1.29
C ASP A 59 15.86 6.71 1.02
N ILE A 60 14.81 6.67 1.84
CA ILE A 60 13.72 7.64 1.85
C ILE A 60 13.68 8.34 3.21
N ILE A 61 13.61 9.67 3.17
CA ILE A 61 13.48 10.52 4.34
C ILE A 61 12.14 11.23 4.22
N SER A 62 11.23 10.97 5.15
CA SER A 62 9.96 11.68 5.22
C SER A 62 10.15 13.08 5.79
N ASP A 63 9.18 13.96 5.53
CA ASP A 63 9.14 15.29 6.14
C ASP A 63 9.04 15.29 7.67
N GLU A 64 8.60 14.18 8.28
CA GLU A 64 8.59 13.99 9.73
C GLU A 64 9.96 13.50 10.27
N GLY A 65 10.98 13.42 9.40
CA GLY A 65 12.33 12.96 9.75
C GLY A 65 12.46 11.44 9.89
N SER A 66 11.39 10.68 9.61
CA SER A 66 11.45 9.22 9.60
C SER A 66 12.26 8.76 8.40
N LYS A 67 13.17 7.80 8.62
CA LYS A 67 14.00 7.22 7.58
C LYS A 67 13.63 5.77 7.39
N TYR A 68 13.45 5.37 6.15
CA TYR A 68 13.27 3.98 5.78
C TYR A 68 13.95 3.72 4.44
N THR A 69 14.31 2.48 4.18
CA THR A 69 14.93 2.08 2.91
C THR A 69 13.94 1.29 2.07
N ILE A 70 13.92 1.57 0.77
CA ILE A 70 13.21 0.76 -0.21
C ILE A 70 14.24 0.08 -1.11
N ALA A 71 14.12 -1.24 -1.24
CA ALA A 71 14.73 -2.02 -2.30
C ALA A 71 13.66 -2.48 -3.28
N ILE A 72 13.99 -2.49 -4.57
CA ILE A 72 13.14 -3.02 -5.63
C ILE A 72 14.00 -3.90 -6.53
N SER A 73 13.57 -5.14 -6.74
CA SER A 73 14.26 -6.09 -7.62
C SER A 73 13.32 -6.69 -8.65
N THR A 74 13.89 -7.25 -9.72
CA THR A 74 13.18 -8.16 -10.62
C THR A 74 13.28 -9.60 -10.08
N GLN A 75 13.37 -10.59 -10.98
CA GLN A 75 13.48 -11.99 -10.63
C GLN A 75 14.87 -12.27 -10.04
N LEU A 76 14.90 -12.50 -8.72
CA LEU A 76 16.08 -12.99 -8.01
C LEU A 76 16.26 -14.50 -8.23
N ASP A 77 17.52 -14.93 -8.32
CA ASP A 77 17.96 -16.31 -8.14
C ASP A 77 18.30 -16.54 -6.66
N TYR A 78 17.51 -17.37 -5.98
CA TYR A 78 17.64 -17.59 -4.54
C TYR A 78 18.86 -18.41 -4.13
N GLN A 79 19.68 -18.87 -5.08
CA GLN A 79 20.96 -19.51 -4.80
C GLN A 79 22.12 -18.55 -5.11
N GLU A 80 22.10 -17.93 -6.30
CA GLU A 80 23.19 -17.05 -6.74
C GLU A 80 23.16 -15.69 -6.03
N ASP A 81 21.98 -15.09 -5.84
CA ASP A 81 21.84 -13.75 -5.25
C ASP A 81 21.77 -13.78 -3.72
N ALA A 82 21.71 -14.97 -3.11
CA ALA A 82 21.33 -15.16 -1.71
C ALA A 82 22.23 -14.38 -0.73
N GLU A 83 23.56 -14.53 -0.87
CA GLU A 83 24.53 -13.86 0.00
C GLU A 83 24.45 -12.34 -0.17
N ARG A 84 24.25 -11.86 -1.40
CA ARG A 84 24.15 -10.43 -1.66
C ARG A 84 22.88 -9.82 -1.07
N VAL A 85 21.73 -10.47 -1.24
CA VAL A 85 20.47 -10.01 -0.65
C VAL A 85 20.56 -10.02 0.88
N LYS A 86 21.15 -11.06 1.47
CA LYS A 86 21.36 -11.15 2.91
C LYS A 86 22.23 -10.00 3.42
N GLU A 87 23.35 -9.71 2.76
CA GLU A 87 24.23 -8.57 3.08
C GLU A 87 23.46 -7.24 3.10
N LEU A 88 22.63 -6.99 2.09
CA LEU A 88 21.85 -5.75 1.97
C LEU A 88 20.79 -5.58 3.05
N VAL A 89 20.26 -6.69 3.58
CA VAL A 89 19.16 -6.70 4.55
C VAL A 89 19.66 -6.79 5.99
N GLN A 90 20.87 -7.32 6.21
CA GLN A 90 21.41 -7.68 7.52
C GLN A 90 21.31 -6.54 8.55
N ASP A 91 21.81 -5.35 8.22
CA ASP A 91 21.82 -4.21 9.15
C ASP A 91 20.40 -3.79 9.56
N TYR A 92 19.44 -3.86 8.64
CA TYR A 92 18.06 -3.48 8.90
C TYR A 92 17.35 -4.49 9.80
N VAL A 93 17.64 -5.79 9.63
CA VAL A 93 17.09 -6.85 10.48
C VAL A 93 17.73 -6.83 11.86
N ASP A 94 19.05 -6.72 11.94
CA ASP A 94 19.79 -6.76 13.21
C ASP A 94 19.46 -5.56 14.11
N ASN A 95 19.20 -4.40 13.52
CA ASN A 95 18.93 -3.16 14.23
C ASN A 95 17.45 -2.75 14.27
N ASP A 96 16.52 -3.61 13.85
CA ASP A 96 15.06 -3.34 13.84
C ASP A 96 14.70 -2.05 13.07
N LEU A 97 15.36 -1.83 11.92
CA LEU A 97 15.16 -0.65 11.08
C LEU A 97 14.06 -0.89 10.05
N ASP A 98 13.41 0.21 9.63
CA ASP A 98 12.37 0.17 8.61
C ASP A 98 12.96 -0.08 7.22
N PHE A 99 12.63 -1.23 6.66
CA PHE A 99 13.07 -1.64 5.34
C PHE A 99 11.93 -2.32 4.58
N ILE A 100 11.76 -1.93 3.32
CA ILE A 100 10.72 -2.43 2.42
C ILE A 100 11.39 -2.98 1.17
N TRP A 101 11.08 -4.22 0.80
CA TRP A 101 11.53 -4.82 -0.45
C TRP A 101 10.33 -5.11 -1.35
N TYR A 102 10.36 -4.62 -2.59
CA TYR A 102 9.43 -5.03 -3.63
C TYR A 102 10.11 -5.93 -4.64
N THR A 103 9.52 -7.08 -4.94
CA THR A 103 9.88 -7.85 -6.12
C THR A 103 8.88 -7.58 -7.23
N ILE A 104 9.34 -7.42 -8.48
CA ILE A 104 8.48 -7.18 -9.65
C ILE A 104 8.67 -8.31 -10.66
N ARG A 105 7.61 -9.08 -10.92
CA ARG A 105 7.68 -10.31 -11.76
C ARG A 105 6.47 -10.46 -12.69
N ASP A 106 6.56 -11.36 -13.65
CA ASP A 106 5.45 -11.72 -14.55
C ASP A 106 4.59 -12.91 -14.04
N LYS A 107 5.01 -13.53 -12.92
CA LYS A 107 4.32 -14.59 -12.19
C LYS A 107 4.65 -14.52 -10.69
N ILE A 108 3.79 -15.11 -9.86
CA ILE A 108 4.06 -15.30 -8.42
C ILE A 108 5.00 -16.49 -8.24
N ASP A 109 5.97 -16.36 -7.36
CA ASP A 109 6.91 -17.42 -6.98
C ASP A 109 6.68 -17.84 -5.53
N ILE A 110 6.44 -19.14 -5.31
CA ILE A 110 6.12 -19.69 -3.99
C ILE A 110 7.39 -19.80 -3.13
N GLN A 111 8.56 -19.99 -3.76
CA GLN A 111 9.85 -20.09 -3.06
C GLN A 111 10.30 -18.72 -2.54
N GLU A 112 9.84 -17.63 -3.17
CA GLU A 112 10.17 -16.26 -2.79
C GLU A 112 9.89 -15.96 -1.32
N ASN A 113 8.69 -16.33 -0.86
CA ASN A 113 8.31 -16.05 0.52
C ASN A 113 9.20 -16.81 1.51
N GLN A 114 9.54 -18.07 1.22
CA GLN A 114 10.41 -18.86 2.09
C GLN A 114 11.83 -18.26 2.16
N PHE A 115 12.34 -17.80 1.01
CA PHE A 115 13.64 -17.13 0.94
C PHE A 115 13.67 -15.85 1.78
N PHE A 116 12.73 -14.92 1.56
CA PHE A 116 12.69 -13.66 2.30
C PHE A 116 12.41 -13.86 3.80
N GLU A 117 11.59 -14.84 4.18
CA GLU A 117 11.40 -15.23 5.58
C GLU A 117 12.69 -15.72 6.24
N SER A 118 13.52 -16.47 5.51
CA SER A 118 14.79 -17.00 6.04
C SER A 118 15.84 -15.92 6.35
N ILE A 119 15.73 -14.75 5.71
CA ILE A 119 16.64 -13.60 5.93
C ILE A 119 16.00 -12.49 6.77
N GLY A 120 14.90 -12.78 7.46
CA GLY A 120 14.32 -11.84 8.43
C GLY A 120 13.34 -10.81 7.85
N LEU A 121 12.85 -10.99 6.62
CA LEU A 121 11.71 -10.23 6.10
C LEU A 121 10.41 -11.01 6.23
N VAL A 122 9.26 -10.34 6.13
CA VAL A 122 7.94 -10.98 6.07
C VAL A 122 7.12 -10.38 4.95
N GLN A 123 6.36 -11.21 4.26
CA GLN A 123 5.44 -10.72 3.24
C GLN A 123 4.37 -9.82 3.88
N ASN A 124 4.16 -8.66 3.26
CA ASN A 124 3.13 -7.70 3.66
C ASN A 124 1.93 -7.74 2.71
N ASP A 125 2.15 -7.64 1.40
CA ASP A 125 1.07 -7.60 0.41
C ASP A 125 1.48 -8.20 -0.94
N ASN A 126 0.48 -8.64 -1.69
CA ASN A 126 0.62 -9.08 -3.08
C ASN A 126 -0.20 -8.15 -3.98
N LEU A 127 0.47 -7.46 -4.89
CA LEU A 127 -0.11 -6.48 -5.79
C LEU A 127 -0.15 -7.02 -7.22
N ILE A 128 -1.10 -6.54 -8.02
CA ILE A 128 -1.24 -6.93 -9.42
C ILE A 128 -1.47 -5.72 -10.32
N GLY A 129 -0.70 -5.64 -11.41
CA GLY A 129 -0.93 -4.67 -12.46
C GLY A 129 -2.26 -4.93 -13.16
N MET A 130 -3.03 -3.87 -13.38
CA MET A 130 -4.28 -3.92 -14.13
C MET A 130 -4.35 -2.79 -15.15
N ILE A 131 -5.00 -3.05 -16.28
CA ILE A 131 -5.19 -2.05 -17.35
C ILE A 131 -6.62 -2.01 -17.86
N MET A 132 -7.02 -0.88 -18.42
CA MET A 132 -8.33 -0.63 -19.00
C MET A 132 -8.18 0.12 -20.32
N ASP A 133 -8.81 -0.41 -21.37
CA ASP A 133 -9.03 0.33 -22.62
C ASP A 133 -10.21 1.30 -22.42
N VAL A 134 -9.92 2.60 -22.53
CA VAL A 134 -10.89 3.67 -22.29
C VAL A 134 -11.50 4.23 -23.58
N LYS A 135 -11.17 3.69 -24.76
CA LYS A 135 -11.77 4.11 -26.05
C LYS A 135 -13.29 4.03 -26.04
N LYS A 136 -13.83 3.01 -25.36
CA LYS A 136 -15.28 2.77 -25.25
C LYS A 136 -15.97 3.60 -24.18
N LEU A 137 -15.23 4.19 -23.23
CA LEU A 137 -15.80 5.07 -22.19
C LEU A 137 -16.30 6.41 -22.77
N LYS A 138 -15.83 6.79 -23.97
CA LYS A 138 -16.16 8.05 -24.66
C LYS A 138 -17.68 8.29 -24.91
N LYS A 139 -18.58 7.37 -24.54
CA LYS A 139 -20.01 7.42 -24.90
C LYS A 139 -21.04 7.32 -23.75
N GLN A 140 -20.66 7.35 -22.47
CA GLN A 140 -21.67 7.32 -21.40
C GLN A 140 -21.46 8.43 -20.36
N GLN A 141 -22.26 9.48 -20.49
CA GLN A 141 -22.57 10.37 -19.37
C GLN A 141 -24.03 10.18 -18.95
N LYS A 142 -24.23 9.61 -17.77
CA LYS A 142 -25.31 10.06 -16.90
C LYS A 142 -24.64 10.74 -15.71
N ASN A 143 -24.51 12.06 -15.79
CA ASN A 143 -24.23 12.86 -14.60
C ASN A 143 -25.47 12.74 -13.70
N VAL A 144 -25.38 11.91 -12.68
CA VAL A 144 -26.25 12.08 -11.51
C VAL A 144 -25.60 13.20 -10.73
N ASP A 145 -26.17 14.40 -10.85
CA ASP A 145 -25.72 15.59 -10.14
C ASP A 145 -26.00 15.40 -8.65
N ASP A 146 -25.01 14.87 -7.93
CA ASP A 146 -25.03 14.80 -6.48
C ASP A 146 -24.35 16.07 -5.96
N GLN A 147 -25.16 17.10 -5.66
CA GLN A 147 -24.69 18.41 -5.20
C GLN A 147 -23.80 18.35 -3.94
N THR A 148 -23.86 17.25 -3.20
CA THR A 148 -23.02 17.04 -2.02
C THR A 148 -21.59 16.61 -2.37
N ILE A 149 -21.30 16.25 -3.62
CA ILE A 149 -20.00 15.76 -4.08
C ILE A 149 -19.27 16.84 -4.88
N LYS A 150 -18.02 17.13 -4.50
CA LYS A 150 -17.17 18.12 -5.17
C LYS A 150 -15.77 17.55 -5.42
N PHE A 151 -15.33 17.56 -6.68
CA PHE A 151 -13.94 17.25 -7.04
C PHE A 151 -13.08 18.52 -6.99
N ARG A 152 -11.89 18.44 -6.39
CA ARG A 152 -10.96 19.56 -6.22
C ARG A 152 -9.52 19.12 -6.46
N ARG A 153 -8.84 19.84 -7.36
CA ARG A 153 -7.39 19.72 -7.57
C ARG A 153 -6.62 20.14 -6.32
N VAL A 154 -5.66 19.33 -5.91
CA VAL A 154 -4.65 19.71 -4.92
C VAL A 154 -3.70 20.70 -5.58
N ASN A 155 -3.77 21.97 -5.18
CA ASN A 155 -2.96 23.05 -5.74
C ASN A 155 -2.51 24.07 -4.69
N ASN A 156 -2.70 23.75 -3.41
CA ASN A 156 -2.34 24.59 -2.28
C ASN A 156 -2.05 23.72 -1.04
N LYS A 157 -1.44 24.34 -0.03
CA LYS A 157 -1.04 23.68 1.22
C LYS A 157 -2.22 23.03 1.97
N LYS A 158 -3.39 23.69 2.02
CA LYS A 158 -4.56 23.15 2.72
C LYS A 158 -5.02 21.83 2.09
N ARG A 159 -5.16 21.78 0.77
CA ARG A 159 -5.59 20.55 0.07
C ARG A 159 -4.53 19.46 0.11
N LEU A 160 -3.25 19.83 0.13
CA LEU A 160 -2.18 18.86 0.32
C LEU A 160 -2.29 18.22 1.71
N ASN A 161 -2.53 19.01 2.76
CA ASN A 161 -2.81 18.49 4.10
C ASN A 161 -4.06 17.59 4.12
N ASP A 162 -5.16 18.00 3.48
CA ASP A 162 -6.38 17.18 3.40
C ASP A 162 -6.09 15.82 2.74
N PHE A 163 -5.30 15.80 1.65
CA PHE A 163 -4.86 14.59 0.96
C PHE A 163 -3.99 13.69 1.85
N SER A 164 -2.95 14.26 2.48
CA SER A 164 -2.09 13.56 3.43
C SER A 164 -2.86 12.93 4.59
N ASN A 165 -3.82 13.66 5.16
CA ASN A 165 -4.62 13.17 6.28
C ASN A 165 -5.50 11.97 5.88
N ILE A 166 -6.07 11.97 4.68
CA ILE A 166 -6.83 10.82 4.18
C ILE A 166 -5.92 9.61 4.01
N LEU A 167 -4.75 9.77 3.37
CA LEU A 167 -3.79 8.66 3.20
C LEU A 167 -3.36 8.10 4.56
N LYS A 168 -2.99 8.98 5.51
CA LYS A 168 -2.63 8.59 6.87
C LYS A 168 -3.73 7.82 7.58
N ALA A 169 -4.98 8.29 7.47
CA ALA A 169 -6.14 7.64 8.07
C ALA A 169 -6.53 6.32 7.39
N ALA A 170 -6.30 6.20 6.08
CA ALA A 170 -6.73 5.04 5.30
C ALA A 170 -5.69 3.91 5.28
N MET A 171 -4.40 4.25 5.28
CA MET A 171 -3.28 3.34 5.01
C MET A 171 -2.21 3.35 6.11
N GLY A 172 -2.24 4.31 7.05
CA GLY A 172 -1.34 4.38 8.20
C GLY A 172 -0.27 5.48 8.11
N PRO A 173 0.54 5.68 9.16
CA PRO A 173 1.48 6.80 9.24
C PRO A 173 2.65 6.72 8.26
N LYS A 174 3.03 5.52 7.80
CA LYS A 174 4.19 5.29 6.91
C LYS A 174 3.86 5.36 5.41
N SER A 175 2.59 5.46 5.04
CA SER A 175 2.14 5.36 3.64
C SER A 175 1.97 6.71 2.94
N TRP A 176 2.50 7.80 3.50
CA TRP A 176 2.42 9.12 2.90
C TRP A 176 3.70 9.90 3.17
N ASP A 177 4.21 10.56 2.13
CA ASP A 177 5.39 11.43 2.21
C ASP A 177 4.98 12.84 1.73
N TYR A 178 4.81 13.78 2.67
CA TYR A 178 4.46 15.16 2.32
C TYR A 178 5.50 15.77 1.37
N LEU A 179 6.79 15.45 1.55
CA LEU A 179 7.88 16.04 0.78
C LEU A 179 7.76 15.63 -0.68
N PHE A 180 7.50 14.33 -0.90
CA PHE A 180 7.22 13.77 -2.22
C PHE A 180 6.09 14.55 -2.92
N TYR A 181 4.91 14.64 -2.29
CA TYR A 181 3.75 15.28 -2.92
C TYR A 181 3.93 16.79 -3.09
N LYS A 182 4.58 17.47 -2.13
CA LYS A 182 4.94 18.88 -2.27
C LYS A 182 5.86 19.11 -3.47
N THR A 183 6.82 18.22 -3.68
CA THR A 183 7.76 18.32 -4.80
C THR A 183 7.09 17.96 -6.12
N LEU A 184 6.23 16.94 -6.14
CA LEU A 184 5.41 16.59 -7.29
C LEU A 184 4.53 17.77 -7.72
N LEU A 185 3.88 18.47 -6.78
CA LEU A 185 3.12 19.68 -7.06
C LEU A 185 3.97 20.83 -7.62
N LYS A 186 5.24 20.96 -7.19
CA LYS A 186 6.17 21.95 -7.74
C LYS A 186 6.50 21.62 -9.20
N LEU A 187 6.79 20.36 -9.50
CA LEU A 187 7.11 19.89 -10.86
C LEU A 187 5.92 19.99 -11.81
N ASN A 188 4.72 19.73 -11.31
CA ASN A 188 3.50 19.85 -12.11
C ASN A 188 3.22 21.27 -12.60
N LYS A 189 3.84 22.31 -12.02
CA LYS A 189 3.73 23.66 -12.58
C LYS A 189 4.39 23.80 -13.96
N ASP A 190 5.36 22.95 -14.25
CA ASP A 190 6.24 23.10 -15.41
C ASP A 190 6.02 22.00 -16.46
N ASP A 191 5.71 20.76 -16.03
CA ASP A 191 5.76 19.58 -16.91
C ASP A 191 4.46 18.75 -17.02
N ASP A 192 3.40 19.09 -16.28
CA ASP A 192 2.12 18.34 -16.22
C ASP A 192 2.35 16.81 -16.10
N VAL A 193 3.21 16.38 -15.15
CA VAL A 193 3.60 14.97 -15.02
C VAL A 193 2.57 14.14 -14.27
N ALA A 194 1.82 14.78 -13.36
CA ALA A 194 0.78 14.15 -12.57
C ALA A 194 -0.33 15.14 -12.21
N GLU A 195 -1.45 14.62 -11.74
CA GLU A 195 -2.48 15.41 -11.11
C GLU A 195 -3.01 14.72 -9.86
N ILE A 196 -3.21 15.50 -8.80
CA ILE A 196 -3.72 14.98 -7.54
C ILE A 196 -5.08 15.62 -7.27
N ASP A 197 -6.11 14.81 -7.14
CA ASP A 197 -7.49 15.24 -6.92
C ASP A 197 -8.04 14.73 -5.59
N LEU A 198 -8.93 15.52 -5.00
CA LEU A 198 -9.73 15.20 -3.83
C LEU A 198 -11.20 15.17 -4.20
N LEU A 199 -11.93 14.18 -3.68
CA LEU A 199 -13.40 14.17 -3.65
C LEU A 199 -13.82 14.59 -2.24
N TYR A 200 -14.60 15.66 -2.16
CA TYR A 200 -15.28 16.10 -0.96
C TYR A 200 -16.74 15.60 -0.97
N LYS A 201 -17.24 15.14 0.18
CA LYS A 201 -18.64 14.83 0.42
C LYS A 201 -19.13 15.71 1.56
N ASN A 202 -20.17 16.49 1.35
CA ASN A 202 -20.66 17.49 2.33
C ASN A 202 -19.53 18.42 2.83
N ASP A 203 -18.70 18.90 1.89
CA ASP A 203 -17.53 19.77 2.17
C ASP A 203 -16.45 19.17 3.09
N GLN A 204 -16.51 17.87 3.38
CA GLN A 204 -15.44 17.13 4.06
C GLN A 204 -14.61 16.30 3.08
N PRO A 205 -13.26 16.29 3.20
CA PRO A 205 -12.40 15.53 2.29
C PRO A 205 -12.61 14.02 2.54
N ALA A 206 -12.99 13.29 1.48
CA ALA A 206 -13.46 11.91 1.60
C ALA A 206 -12.59 10.91 0.83
N VAL A 207 -12.12 11.25 -0.36
CA VAL A 207 -11.34 10.34 -1.23
C VAL A 207 -10.19 11.06 -1.90
N THR A 208 -9.03 10.41 -1.96
CA THR A 208 -7.86 10.84 -2.72
C THR A 208 -7.80 10.14 -4.07
N GLY A 209 -7.13 10.74 -5.03
CA GLY A 209 -6.71 10.06 -6.25
C GLY A 209 -5.61 10.82 -6.96
N ASN A 210 -4.69 10.07 -7.53
CA ASN A 210 -3.53 10.58 -8.24
C ASN A 210 -3.52 9.98 -9.65
N ILE A 211 -3.07 10.75 -10.64
CA ILE A 211 -3.01 10.33 -12.04
C ILE A 211 -1.69 10.79 -12.64
N TYR A 212 -0.94 9.87 -13.23
CA TYR A 212 0.34 10.11 -13.88
C TYR A 212 0.21 9.98 -15.39
N PHE A 213 0.82 10.92 -16.12
CA PHE A 213 0.77 10.96 -17.58
C PHE A 213 2.07 10.41 -18.19
N GLU A 214 2.09 9.10 -18.48
CA GLU A 214 3.17 8.48 -19.25
C GLU A 214 2.95 8.65 -20.77
N LYS A 215 3.87 8.17 -21.61
CA LYS A 215 3.80 8.43 -23.06
C LYS A 215 2.56 7.82 -23.72
N ASP A 216 2.28 6.54 -23.43
CA ASP A 216 1.26 5.75 -24.13
C ASP A 216 0.17 5.21 -23.17
N LEU A 217 0.30 5.52 -21.87
CA LEU A 217 -0.52 5.01 -20.78
C LEU A 217 -0.70 6.12 -19.74
N VAL A 218 -1.87 6.17 -19.12
CA VAL A 218 -2.09 6.93 -17.89
C VAL A 218 -2.14 5.98 -16.70
N ILE A 219 -1.54 6.35 -15.58
CA ILE A 219 -1.49 5.50 -14.40
C ILE A 219 -2.27 6.17 -13.27
N ILE A 220 -3.25 5.46 -12.70
CA ILE A 220 -3.99 5.91 -11.53
C ILE A 220 -3.36 5.30 -10.28
N ASP A 221 -3.14 6.13 -9.27
CA ASP A 221 -2.57 5.72 -7.99
C ASP A 221 -3.20 6.45 -6.80
N ASP A 222 -2.81 6.09 -5.58
CA ASP A 222 -3.18 6.74 -4.32
C ASP A 222 -4.69 6.89 -4.11
N ILE A 223 -5.46 5.90 -4.56
CA ILE A 223 -6.91 5.85 -4.34
C ILE A 223 -7.18 5.37 -2.92
N ALA A 224 -7.43 6.31 -2.02
CA ALA A 224 -7.78 6.03 -0.65
C ALA A 224 -9.10 6.69 -0.27
N THR A 225 -9.93 5.98 0.49
CA THR A 225 -11.17 6.52 1.05
C THR A 225 -11.03 6.61 2.56
N HIS A 226 -11.26 7.81 3.10
CA HIS A 226 -11.28 8.05 4.53
C HIS A 226 -12.25 7.06 5.22
N PRO A 227 -11.89 6.48 6.39
CA PRO A 227 -12.68 5.45 7.05
C PRO A 227 -14.19 5.76 7.17
N ASP A 228 -14.53 7.00 7.53
CA ASP A 228 -15.91 7.46 7.72
C ASP A 228 -16.75 7.52 6.42
N PHE A 229 -16.08 7.46 5.27
CA PHE A 229 -16.70 7.59 3.95
C PHE A 229 -16.67 6.28 3.14
N ARG A 230 -16.22 5.17 3.75
CA ARG A 230 -16.13 3.86 3.10
C ARG A 230 -17.52 3.29 2.80
N HIS A 231 -17.57 2.35 1.85
CA HIS A 231 -18.78 1.63 1.43
C HIS A 231 -19.90 2.50 0.82
N GLN A 232 -19.61 3.76 0.47
CA GLN A 232 -20.56 4.69 -0.16
C GLN A 232 -20.35 4.84 -1.69
N GLY A 233 -19.46 4.04 -2.28
CA GLY A 233 -19.15 4.11 -3.72
C GLY A 233 -18.32 5.34 -4.14
N LEU A 234 -17.76 6.10 -3.20
CA LEU A 234 -16.99 7.30 -3.52
C LEU A 234 -15.66 7.01 -4.24
N ALA A 235 -14.96 5.93 -3.89
CA ALA A 235 -13.77 5.48 -4.63
C ALA A 235 -14.06 5.26 -6.12
N LYS A 236 -15.20 4.60 -6.44
CA LYS A 236 -15.66 4.42 -7.82
C LYS A 236 -15.88 5.76 -8.52
N LYS A 237 -16.45 6.75 -7.84
CA LYS A 237 -16.64 8.10 -8.39
C LYS A 237 -15.30 8.79 -8.65
N MET A 238 -14.33 8.66 -7.76
CA MET A 238 -12.97 9.18 -7.97
C MET A 238 -12.29 8.54 -9.19
N ILE A 239 -12.29 7.21 -9.27
CA ILE A 239 -11.69 6.50 -10.41
C ILE A 239 -12.38 6.91 -11.72
N ASN A 240 -13.72 7.00 -11.74
CA ASN A 240 -14.43 7.51 -12.91
C ASN A 240 -14.00 8.92 -13.28
N HIS A 241 -13.88 9.84 -12.32
CA HIS A 241 -13.39 11.20 -12.57
C HIS A 241 -12.00 11.19 -13.22
N LEU A 242 -11.07 10.38 -12.72
CA LEU A 242 -9.72 10.24 -13.30
C LEU A 242 -9.72 9.55 -14.68
N LEU A 243 -10.59 8.57 -14.91
CA LEU A 243 -10.77 7.96 -16.24
C LEU A 243 -11.23 8.99 -17.28
N HIS A 244 -12.14 9.90 -16.90
CA HIS A 244 -12.55 10.99 -17.79
C HIS A 244 -11.41 11.97 -18.06
N ARG A 245 -10.55 12.24 -17.07
CA ARG A 245 -9.33 13.03 -17.25
C ARG A 245 -8.39 12.38 -18.26
N ALA A 246 -8.13 11.07 -18.14
CA ALA A 246 -7.32 10.34 -19.11
C ALA A 246 -7.88 10.47 -20.54
N VAL A 247 -9.20 10.26 -20.70
CA VAL A 247 -9.89 10.39 -21.99
C VAL A 247 -9.79 11.82 -22.55
N SER A 248 -9.98 12.85 -21.72
CA SER A 248 -9.89 14.25 -22.18
C SER A 248 -8.48 14.65 -22.58
N HIS A 249 -7.46 13.99 -22.03
CA HIS A 249 -6.06 14.14 -22.45
C HIS A 249 -5.68 13.27 -23.67
N GLY A 250 -6.64 12.59 -24.28
CA GLY A 250 -6.43 11.80 -25.49
C GLY A 250 -5.84 10.41 -25.27
N TYR A 251 -5.81 9.93 -24.02
CA TYR A 251 -5.35 8.58 -23.73
C TYR A 251 -6.44 7.56 -24.03
N ASP A 252 -6.00 6.42 -24.54
CA ASP A 252 -6.84 5.27 -24.84
C ASP A 252 -6.62 4.11 -23.86
N LEU A 253 -5.60 4.19 -23.01
CA LEU A 253 -5.23 3.15 -22.07
C LEU A 253 -4.94 3.75 -20.69
N VAL A 254 -5.48 3.12 -19.65
CA VAL A 254 -5.24 3.47 -18.25
C VAL A 254 -4.77 2.24 -17.48
N GLY A 255 -3.83 2.40 -16.57
CA GLY A 255 -3.26 1.34 -15.75
C GLY A 255 -3.27 1.71 -14.26
N LEU A 256 -3.14 0.71 -13.42
CA LEU A 256 -2.96 0.85 -11.97
C LEU A 256 -2.32 -0.42 -11.40
N ILE A 257 -1.79 -0.33 -10.19
CA ILE A 257 -1.37 -1.49 -9.39
C ILE A 257 -2.42 -1.68 -8.29
N ALA A 258 -3.06 -2.84 -8.29
CA ALA A 258 -4.15 -3.15 -7.38
C ALA A 258 -3.66 -3.90 -6.14
N THR A 259 -4.00 -3.39 -4.96
CA THR A 259 -3.97 -4.16 -3.72
C THR A 259 -5.07 -5.23 -3.72
N PRO A 260 -4.97 -6.27 -2.85
CA PRO A 260 -6.04 -7.26 -2.71
C PRO A 260 -7.40 -6.64 -2.37
N GLN A 261 -7.39 -5.53 -1.62
CA GLN A 261 -8.60 -4.80 -1.21
C GLN A 261 -9.25 -4.06 -2.38
N GLY A 262 -8.46 -3.42 -3.25
CA GLY A 262 -8.94 -2.67 -4.41
C GLY A 262 -9.31 -3.54 -5.62
N TYR A 263 -8.72 -4.73 -5.73
CA TYR A 263 -8.81 -5.60 -6.91
C TYR A 263 -10.23 -5.81 -7.45
N ASN A 264 -11.18 -6.18 -6.57
CA ASN A 264 -12.56 -6.46 -6.97
C ASN A 264 -13.32 -5.21 -7.45
N LEU A 265 -12.98 -4.03 -6.91
CA LEU A 265 -13.53 -2.76 -7.38
C LEU A 265 -13.06 -2.48 -8.81
N TYR A 266 -11.75 -2.52 -9.04
CA TYR A 266 -11.16 -2.23 -10.35
C TYR A 266 -11.64 -3.21 -11.43
N ARG A 267 -11.70 -4.51 -11.11
CA ARG A 267 -12.24 -5.54 -12.01
C ARG A 267 -13.68 -5.21 -12.44
N LYS A 268 -14.55 -4.83 -11.50
CA LYS A 268 -15.94 -4.43 -11.79
C LYS A 268 -16.06 -3.15 -12.62
N MET A 269 -15.02 -2.31 -12.62
CA MET A 269 -14.96 -1.10 -13.44
C MET A 269 -14.45 -1.35 -14.86
N GLY A 270 -13.99 -2.57 -15.16
CA GLY A 270 -13.50 -2.93 -16.50
C GLY A 270 -11.98 -2.99 -16.61
N PHE A 271 -11.25 -2.82 -15.52
CA PHE A 271 -9.82 -3.12 -15.50
C PHE A 271 -9.61 -4.64 -15.58
N ARG A 272 -8.71 -5.06 -16.45
CA ARG A 272 -8.25 -6.45 -16.55
C ARG A 272 -6.86 -6.60 -15.93
N PRO A 273 -6.59 -7.68 -15.19
CA PRO A 273 -5.25 -7.96 -14.71
C PRO A 273 -4.31 -8.25 -15.88
N ILE A 274 -3.03 -7.94 -15.71
CA ILE A 274 -1.93 -8.34 -16.60
C ILE A 274 -0.89 -9.15 -15.84
N LYS A 275 0.05 -9.77 -16.57
CA LYS A 275 1.21 -10.47 -16.00
C LYS A 275 2.24 -9.47 -15.47
N LEU A 276 1.87 -8.82 -14.38
CA LEU A 276 2.73 -7.94 -13.60
C LEU A 276 2.29 -8.10 -12.14
N TYR A 277 3.15 -8.72 -11.35
CA TYR A 277 2.93 -8.99 -9.94
C TYR A 277 4.01 -8.26 -9.16
N LEU A 278 3.62 -7.66 -8.04
CA LEU A 278 4.56 -7.08 -7.11
C LEU A 278 4.33 -7.71 -5.74
N THR A 279 5.37 -8.25 -5.13
CA THR A 279 5.30 -8.74 -3.76
C THR A 279 6.00 -7.73 -2.86
N GLU A 280 5.33 -7.30 -1.80
CA GLU A 280 5.92 -6.43 -0.78
C GLU A 280 6.39 -7.28 0.40
N TYR A 281 7.63 -7.07 0.79
CA TYR A 281 8.25 -7.59 2.00
C TYR A 281 8.69 -6.45 2.90
N VAL A 282 8.60 -6.65 4.20
CA VAL A 282 9.04 -5.68 5.21
C VAL A 282 9.91 -6.38 6.25
N THR A 283 10.79 -5.63 6.93
CA THR A 283 11.55 -6.19 8.05
C THR A 283 10.63 -6.83 9.08
N LYS A 284 10.98 -8.06 9.48
CA LYS A 284 10.35 -8.73 10.60
C LYS A 284 10.82 -8.03 11.86
N THR A 285 10.00 -7.15 12.41
CA THR A 285 10.41 -6.37 13.58
C THR A 285 10.77 -7.32 14.73
N SER A 286 11.96 -7.14 15.31
CA SER A 286 12.45 -7.94 16.45
C SER A 286 11.70 -7.58 17.74
N LYS A 287 11.22 -6.34 17.82
CA LYS A 287 10.10 -5.99 18.68
C LYS A 287 8.87 -6.65 18.09
N SER A 288 8.27 -7.55 18.86
CA SER A 288 6.87 -7.93 18.76
C SER A 288 6.03 -6.66 18.59
N ASN A 289 5.86 -6.17 17.35
CA ASN A 289 5.06 -5.01 17.11
C ASN A 289 3.62 -5.51 17.11
N LEU A 290 3.14 -5.69 18.34
CA LEU A 290 1.82 -6.19 18.66
C LEU A 290 0.77 -5.38 17.91
N GLU A 291 1.05 -4.12 17.61
CA GLU A 291 0.21 -3.26 16.79
C GLU A 291 0.15 -3.71 15.32
N GLN A 292 1.26 -4.11 14.69
CA GLN A 292 1.24 -4.67 13.34
C GLN A 292 0.55 -6.03 13.28
N ILE A 293 0.82 -6.93 14.24
CA ILE A 293 0.14 -8.23 14.33
C ILE A 293 -1.36 -8.01 14.54
N ALA A 294 -1.75 -7.12 15.45
CA ALA A 294 -3.13 -6.76 15.69
C ALA A 294 -3.80 -6.09 14.48
N THR A 295 -3.06 -5.28 13.73
CA THR A 295 -3.54 -4.65 12.49
C THR A 295 -3.78 -5.71 11.41
N LYS A 296 -2.88 -6.69 11.25
CA LYS A 296 -3.06 -7.82 10.32
C LYS A 296 -4.26 -8.70 10.73
N ILE A 297 -4.39 -9.07 11.99
CA ILE A 297 -5.53 -9.86 12.52
C ILE A 297 -6.85 -9.08 12.37
N SER A 298 -6.85 -7.79 12.67
CA SER A 298 -8.04 -6.94 12.57
C SER A 298 -8.38 -6.53 11.14
N LYS A 299 -7.49 -6.79 10.16
CA LYS A 299 -7.57 -6.31 8.77
C LYS A 299 -7.69 -4.79 8.69
N GLY A 300 -6.87 -4.08 9.46
CA GLY A 300 -6.84 -2.61 9.50
C GLY A 300 -8.05 -1.96 10.17
N LYS A 301 -8.77 -2.70 11.03
CA LYS A 301 -9.96 -2.21 11.76
C LYS A 301 -9.72 -2.08 13.27
N LEU A 302 -8.47 -2.05 13.71
CA LEU A 302 -8.09 -1.94 15.11
C LEU A 302 -8.54 -0.59 15.67
N LYS A 303 -9.42 -0.60 16.69
CA LYS A 303 -9.81 0.63 17.39
C LYS A 303 -8.86 1.01 18.52
N LYS A 304 -8.28 0.01 19.21
CA LYS A 304 -7.31 0.18 20.30
C LYS A 304 -6.61 -1.16 20.59
N LEU A 305 -5.34 -1.08 20.94
CA LEU A 305 -4.46 -2.19 21.30
C LEU A 305 -4.22 -2.18 22.82
N GLN A 306 -4.17 -3.35 23.44
CA GLN A 306 -3.72 -3.49 24.82
C GLN A 306 -2.75 -4.67 24.93
N VAL A 307 -1.61 -4.42 25.56
CA VAL A 307 -0.56 -5.40 25.81
C VAL A 307 -0.67 -5.87 27.26
N VAL A 308 -0.59 -7.18 27.48
CA VAL A 308 -0.63 -7.80 28.82
C VAL A 308 0.43 -8.90 28.91
N LYS A 309 1.01 -9.06 30.11
CA LYS A 309 1.97 -10.13 30.39
C LYS A 309 1.30 -11.50 30.25
N LYS A 310 2.01 -12.49 29.71
CA LYS A 310 1.51 -13.86 29.53
C LYS A 310 0.94 -14.47 30.79
N ASP A 311 1.65 -14.35 31.90
CA ASP A 311 1.22 -14.94 33.17
C ASP A 311 -0.04 -14.26 33.72
N SER A 312 -0.18 -12.95 33.49
CA SER A 312 -1.41 -12.22 33.84
C SER A 312 -2.57 -12.64 32.94
N LEU A 313 -2.34 -12.82 31.65
CA LEU A 313 -3.34 -13.30 30.71
C LEU A 313 -3.79 -14.72 31.05
N LEU A 314 -2.84 -15.64 31.30
CA LEU A 314 -3.06 -17.02 31.71
C LEU A 314 -3.82 -17.11 33.04
N ALA A 315 -3.47 -16.26 34.02
CA ALA A 315 -4.22 -16.16 35.28
C ALA A 315 -5.67 -15.69 35.06
N MET A 316 -5.90 -14.82 34.07
CA MET A 316 -7.24 -14.33 33.71
C MET A 316 -8.07 -15.35 32.91
N VAL A 317 -7.44 -16.25 32.14
CA VAL A 317 -8.14 -17.26 31.33
C VAL A 317 -8.19 -18.67 31.92
N ASN A 318 -7.56 -18.88 33.08
CA ASN A 318 -7.63 -20.15 33.77
C ASN A 318 -9.08 -20.56 34.02
N ASN A 319 -9.46 -21.74 33.51
CA ASN A 319 -10.80 -22.35 33.58
C ASN A 319 -11.90 -21.73 32.69
N ILE A 320 -11.55 -20.97 31.64
CA ILE A 320 -12.53 -20.57 30.64
C ILE A 320 -12.87 -21.74 29.70
N VAL A 321 -14.14 -22.11 29.66
CA VAL A 321 -14.71 -23.07 28.70
C VAL A 321 -15.35 -22.33 27.52
N CYS A 322 -15.30 -22.94 26.35
CA CYS A 322 -15.93 -22.36 25.18
C CYS A 322 -17.44 -22.30 25.35
N GLU A 323 -18.06 -21.12 25.19
CA GLU A 323 -19.52 -20.99 25.33
C GLU A 323 -20.29 -21.89 24.34
N LYS A 324 -19.73 -22.16 23.17
CA LYS A 324 -20.39 -22.96 22.13
C LYS A 324 -20.21 -24.47 22.29
N CYS A 325 -18.98 -24.94 22.53
CA CYS A 325 -18.69 -26.38 22.57
C CYS A 325 -18.32 -26.90 23.96
N GLN A 326 -18.24 -26.03 24.96
CA GLN A 326 -18.00 -26.36 26.36
C GLN A 326 -16.63 -27.02 26.65
N GLU A 327 -15.72 -27.08 25.66
CA GLU A 327 -14.34 -27.55 25.87
C GLU A 327 -13.45 -26.41 26.41
N LYS A 328 -12.39 -26.75 27.16
CA LYS A 328 -11.41 -25.77 27.66
C LYS A 328 -10.71 -25.04 26.53
N ILE A 329 -10.38 -23.76 26.74
CA ILE A 329 -9.56 -22.98 25.81
C ILE A 329 -8.10 -23.09 26.26
N GLU A 330 -7.32 -23.91 25.57
CA GLU A 330 -5.91 -24.21 25.94
C GLU A 330 -4.89 -23.43 25.10
N ASP A 331 -5.34 -22.70 24.08
CA ASP A 331 -4.49 -21.88 23.20
C ASP A 331 -4.65 -20.38 23.50
N PRO A 332 -3.78 -19.78 24.32
CA PRO A 332 -3.83 -18.37 24.67
C PRO A 332 -3.33 -17.43 23.55
N GLN A 333 -2.82 -17.94 22.42
CA GLN A 333 -2.19 -17.10 21.39
C GLN A 333 -3.17 -16.10 20.74
N TYR A 334 -4.48 -16.28 20.89
CA TYR A 334 -5.49 -15.44 20.23
C TYR A 334 -6.68 -15.15 21.13
N ILE A 335 -6.45 -14.49 22.25
CA ILE A 335 -7.54 -13.95 23.07
C ILE A 335 -7.96 -12.59 22.47
N THR A 336 -9.15 -12.54 21.89
CA THR A 336 -9.81 -11.28 21.50
C THR A 336 -10.78 -10.88 22.60
N THR A 337 -11.05 -9.58 22.78
CA THR A 337 -11.97 -9.13 23.84
C THR A 337 -13.09 -8.26 23.32
N LEU A 338 -14.19 -8.30 24.06
CA LEU A 338 -15.37 -7.48 23.90
C LEU A 338 -15.54 -6.76 25.23
N THR A 339 -15.54 -5.42 25.28
CA THR A 339 -16.53 -4.59 26.00
C THR A 339 -16.07 -3.15 26.14
N ASN A 340 -17.04 -2.23 26.08
CA ASN A 340 -16.89 -0.88 26.62
C ASN A 340 -16.44 -0.99 28.08
N LEU A 341 -15.25 -0.47 28.39
CA LEU A 341 -14.69 -0.37 29.74
C LEU A 341 -15.68 0.32 30.70
N PRO A 342 -15.81 -0.10 31.97
CA PRO A 342 -14.71 -0.28 32.93
C PRO A 342 -14.49 -1.71 33.46
N ASN A 343 -15.29 -2.69 33.02
CA ASN A 343 -15.10 -4.12 33.32
C ASN A 343 -14.89 -4.87 31.99
N PHE A 344 -13.68 -5.36 31.77
CA PHE A 344 -13.28 -6.02 30.53
C PHE A 344 -13.78 -7.46 30.48
N SER A 345 -14.31 -7.94 29.34
CA SER A 345 -14.70 -9.34 29.16
C SER A 345 -13.87 -10.05 28.08
N ILE A 346 -13.46 -11.28 28.37
CA ILE A 346 -12.62 -12.13 27.52
C ILE A 346 -13.53 -12.94 26.60
N ASN A 347 -13.24 -12.97 25.28
CA ASN A 347 -13.97 -13.83 24.36
C ASN A 347 -13.63 -15.30 24.65
N ASN A 348 -14.63 -16.06 25.10
CA ASN A 348 -14.53 -17.45 25.50
C ASN A 348 -15.05 -18.39 24.39
N TYR A 349 -14.58 -18.24 23.15
CA TYR A 349 -14.91 -19.16 22.05
C TYR A 349 -13.64 -19.69 21.38
N HIS A 350 -13.59 -20.98 21.02
CA HIS A 350 -12.50 -21.46 20.14
C HIS A 350 -12.56 -20.76 18.78
N LYS A 351 -11.39 -20.65 18.14
CA LYS A 351 -11.25 -20.17 16.75
C LYS A 351 -12.22 -20.84 15.77
N LYS A 352 -12.45 -22.16 15.93
CA LYS A 352 -13.38 -22.97 15.12
C LYS A 352 -14.86 -22.74 15.46
N CYS A 353 -15.16 -22.23 16.65
CA CYS A 353 -16.52 -22.08 17.18
C CYS A 353 -17.11 -20.69 16.92
N TYR A 354 -16.30 -19.68 16.62
CA TYR A 354 -16.72 -18.29 16.52
C TYR A 354 -17.11 -17.83 15.10
N HIS A 355 -18.07 -16.90 15.00
CA HIS A 355 -18.44 -16.20 13.77
C HIS A 355 -18.45 -14.69 14.05
N PHE A 356 -17.52 -13.93 13.46
CA PHE A 356 -17.41 -12.49 13.71
C PHE A 356 -18.54 -11.69 13.05
N SER A 357 -19.21 -10.83 13.82
CA SER A 357 -19.89 -9.66 13.27
C SER A 357 -18.84 -8.59 12.90
N ALA A 358 -19.09 -7.78 11.86
CA ALA A 358 -18.13 -6.79 11.38
C ALA A 358 -17.92 -5.58 12.32
N LYS A 359 -18.65 -5.49 13.44
CA LYS A 359 -18.72 -4.30 14.30
C LYS A 359 -17.81 -4.35 15.54
N GLU A 360 -17.22 -5.49 15.88
CA GLU A 360 -16.69 -5.73 17.24
C GLU A 360 -15.31 -6.41 17.22
N ARG A 361 -14.20 -5.66 17.16
CA ARG A 361 -12.85 -6.25 17.21
C ARG A 361 -11.87 -5.43 18.05
N TRP A 362 -11.45 -6.00 19.18
CA TRP A 362 -10.26 -5.65 19.94
C TRP A 362 -9.28 -6.82 19.87
N VAL A 363 -7.97 -6.54 19.84
CA VAL A 363 -6.92 -7.58 19.84
C VAL A 363 -6.09 -7.42 21.12
N VAL A 364 -5.97 -8.49 21.88
CA VAL A 364 -5.04 -8.59 23.00
C VAL A 364 -3.92 -9.51 22.57
N ILE A 365 -2.67 -9.10 22.81
CA ILE A 365 -1.52 -9.94 22.50
C ILE A 365 -0.63 -10.03 23.74
N SER A 366 -0.18 -11.25 24.01
CA SER A 366 0.73 -11.60 25.09
C SER A 366 2.18 -11.34 24.65
N GLU A 367 2.96 -10.67 25.49
CA GLU A 367 4.43 -10.75 25.41
C GLU A 367 4.92 -12.04 26.08
N GLN A 368 6.07 -12.58 25.65
CA GLN A 368 6.69 -13.78 26.26
C GLN A 368 7.20 -13.50 27.67
#